data_AF-A0A2V8RL59-F1
#
_entry.id   AF-A0A2V8RL59-F1
#
_cell.length_a   1.000
_cell.length_b   1.000
_cell.length_c   1.000
_cell.angle_alpha   90.00
_cell.angle_beta   90.00
_cell.angle_gamma   90.00
#
_symmetry.space_group_name_H-M   'P 1'
#
loop_
_entity.id
_entity.type
_entity.pdbx_description
1 polymer ?
#
loop_
_entity_poly.entity_id
_entity_poly.type
_entity_poly.pdbx_seq_one_letter_code
_entity_poly.pdbx_strand_id
1 'polypeptide(L)'
;MLTILGVFLVAFMGTITVYITRIIAQTDEPGAATRFTGGPEMLLFMYGLFGFVILFGLIAMAGGIWQIKYGKRNRKLAYIILGLGVIFLLIGWLVRLLR
;
A
#
# COMPACT_ATOMS: atom_id res chain seq x y z
N MET A 1 -7.96 -15.79 -7.89
CA MET A 1 -8.09 -15.18 -6.53
C MET A 1 -7.14 -13.99 -6.34
N LEU A 2 -5.86 -14.09 -6.73
CA LEU A 2 -4.89 -12.97 -6.63
C LEU A 2 -5.32 -11.68 -7.34
N THR A 3 -6.03 -11.79 -8.47
CA THR A 3 -6.53 -10.63 -9.22
C THR A 3 -7.56 -9.82 -8.45
N ILE A 4 -8.53 -10.49 -7.83
CA ILE A 4 -9.58 -9.86 -7.03
C ILE A 4 -8.97 -9.18 -5.81
N LEU A 5 -8.03 -9.87 -5.16
CA LEU A 5 -7.31 -9.34 -4.00
C LEU A 5 -6.47 -8.12 -4.37
N GLY A 6 -5.78 -8.16 -5.52
CA GLY A 6 -5.01 -7.04 -6.04
C GLY A 6 -5.87 -5.83 -6.39
N VAL A 7 -7.00 -6.03 -7.07
CA VAL A 7 -7.97 -4.95 -7.39
C VAL A 7 -8.52 -4.33 -6.11
N PHE A 8 -8.93 -5.15 -5.15
CA PHE A 8 -9.43 -4.68 -3.86
C PHE A 8 -8.36 -3.85 -3.12
N LEU A 9 -7.13 -4.36 -3.01
CA LEU A 9 -6.03 -3.67 -2.34
C LEU A 9 -5.69 -2.32 -2.98
N VAL A 10 -5.60 -2.27 -4.31
CA VAL A 10 -5.29 -1.02 -5.03
C VAL A 10 -6.43 -0.01 -4.86
N ALA A 11 -7.68 -0.43 -5.04
CA ALA A 11 -8.83 0.47 -4.91
C ALA A 11 -9.01 0.99 -3.48
N PHE A 12 -8.88 0.10 -2.49
CA PHE A 12 -9.03 0.45 -1.08
C PHE A 12 -7.91 1.39 -0.63
N MET A 13 -6.65 1.05 -0.89
CA MET A 13 -5.52 1.90 -0.50
C MET A 13 -5.48 3.22 -1.26
N GLY A 14 -5.88 3.22 -2.54
CA GLY A 14 -6.03 4.46 -3.32
C GLY A 14 -7.09 5.38 -2.72
N THR A 15 -8.24 4.82 -2.34
CA THR A 15 -9.33 5.58 -1.70
C THR A 15 -8.88 6.18 -0.36
N ILE A 16 -8.22 5.38 0.49
CA ILE A 16 -7.67 5.85 1.77
C ILE A 16 -6.65 6.97 1.54
N THR A 17 -5.74 6.81 0.58
CA THR A 17 -4.71 7.80 0.27
C THR A 17 -5.36 9.13 -0.08
N VAL A 18 -6.31 9.15 -1.02
CA VAL A 18 -7.02 10.38 -1.42
C VAL A 18 -7.79 11.00 -0.26
N TYR A 19 -8.46 10.17 0.55
CA TYR A 19 -9.23 10.65 1.69
C TYR A 19 -8.34 11.32 2.74
N ILE A 20 -7.22 10.70 3.09
CA ILE A 20 -6.25 11.27 4.04
C ILE A 20 -5.58 12.52 3.48
N THR A 21 -5.21 12.55 2.20
CA THR A 21 -4.67 13.76 1.57
C THR A 21 -5.64 14.93 1.65
N ARG A 22 -6.95 14.69 1.48
CA ARG A 22 -7.97 15.75 1.66
C ARG A 22 -8.02 16.26 3.10
N ILE A 23 -7.97 15.38 4.10
CA ILE A 23 -7.95 15.78 5.52
C ILE A 23 -6.72 16.63 5.83
N ILE A 24 -5.55 16.23 5.33
CA ILE A 24 -4.31 16.99 5.53
C ILE A 24 -4.42 18.37 4.87
N ALA A 25 -4.93 18.45 3.64
CA ALA A 25 -5.10 19.71 2.93
C ALA A 25 -6.08 20.68 3.61
N GLN A 26 -7.07 20.15 4.35
CA GLN A 26 -8.06 20.93 5.09
C GLN A 26 -7.66 21.22 6.54
N THR A 27 -6.48 20.77 6.99
CA THR A 27 -6.07 20.89 8.40
C THR A 27 -5.91 22.34 8.86
N ASP A 28 -5.56 23.26 7.95
CA ASP A 28 -5.37 24.69 8.22
C ASP A 28 -6.68 25.51 8.23
N GLU A 29 -7.82 24.92 7.88
CA GLU A 29 -9.10 25.63 7.87
C GLU A 29 -9.67 25.80 9.30
N PRO A 30 -10.18 27.00 9.65
CA PRO A 30 -10.87 27.22 10.92
C PRO A 30 -12.21 26.48 10.92
N GLY A 31 -12.28 25.36 11.64
CA GLY A 31 -13.47 24.51 11.76
C GLY A 31 -13.27 23.03 11.41
N ALA A 32 -12.06 22.61 11.04
CA ALA A 32 -11.77 21.22 10.71
C ALA A 32 -12.05 20.27 11.89
N ALA A 33 -12.95 19.30 11.70
CA ALA A 33 -13.32 18.30 12.70
C ALA A 33 -12.16 17.32 13.01
N THR A 34 -11.25 17.11 12.05
CA THR A 34 -10.10 16.22 12.18
C THR A 34 -8.86 16.95 11.66
N ARG A 35 -7.87 17.17 12.53
CA ARG A 35 -6.61 17.82 12.18
C ARG A 35 -5.48 16.82 12.18
N PHE A 36 -4.66 16.84 11.14
CA PHE A 36 -3.43 16.06 11.11
C PHE A 36 -2.37 16.75 11.98
N THR A 37 -1.87 16.06 13.00
CA THR A 37 -0.86 16.58 13.96
C THR A 37 0.54 16.01 13.75
N GLY A 38 0.73 15.19 12.71
CA GLY A 38 2.02 14.56 12.43
C GLY A 38 3.01 15.50 11.75
N GLY A 39 4.31 15.26 11.96
CA GLY A 39 5.37 15.96 11.26
C GLY A 39 5.53 15.52 9.79
N PRO A 40 6.34 16.24 8.99
CA PRO A 40 6.61 15.91 7.58
C PRO A 40 7.15 14.49 7.38
N GLU A 41 7.98 14.03 8.33
CA GLU A 41 8.55 12.68 8.34
C GLU A 41 7.47 11.59 8.44
N MET A 42 6.42 11.86 9.24
CA MET A 42 5.30 10.94 9.43
C MET A 42 4.45 10.82 8.16
N LEU A 43 4.26 11.92 7.44
CA LEU A 43 3.59 11.92 6.13
C LEU A 43 4.36 11.10 5.11
N LEU A 44 5.68 11.30 5.03
CA LEU A 44 6.53 10.58 4.09
C LEU A 44 6.50 9.07 4.37
N PHE A 45 6.56 8.68 5.64
CA PHE A 45 6.45 7.29 6.05
C PHE A 45 5.07 6.68 5.71
N MET A 46 4.00 7.43 5.95
CA MET A 46 2.62 7.01 5.68
C MET A 46 2.35 6.83 4.17
N TYR A 47 2.71 7.82 3.35
CA TYR A 47 2.57 7.72 1.90
C TYR A 47 3.49 6.64 1.30
N GLY A 48 4.69 6.46 1.86
CA GLY A 48 5.58 5.35 1.50
C GLY A 48 4.93 4.00 1.76
N LEU A 49 4.30 3.82 2.92
CA LEU A 49 3.56 2.60 3.26
C LEU A 49 2.38 2.37 2.30
N PHE A 50 1.57 3.41 2.04
CA PHE A 50 0.43 3.29 1.14
C PHE A 50 0.88 2.94 -0.28
N GLY A 51 1.89 3.62 -0.79
CA GLY A 51 2.49 3.34 -2.10
C GLY A 51 3.03 1.92 -2.19
N PHE A 52 3.68 1.42 -1.14
CA PHE A 52 4.17 0.05 -1.10
C PHE A 52 3.03 -0.99 -1.18
N VAL A 53 1.95 -0.78 -0.43
CA VAL A 53 0.79 -1.69 -0.45
C VAL A 53 0.05 -1.61 -1.80
N ILE A 54 -0.04 -0.43 -2.41
CA ILE A 54 -0.59 -0.27 -3.77
C ILE A 54 0.29 -1.04 -4.78
N LEU A 55 1.62 -0.90 -4.70
CA LEU A 55 2.55 -1.63 -5.56
C LEU A 55 2.39 -3.15 -5.40
N PHE A 56 2.27 -3.62 -4.16
CA PHE A 56 1.99 -5.02 -3.87
C PHE A 56 0.67 -5.49 -4.53
N GLY A 57 -0.39 -4.69 -4.41
CA GLY A 57 -1.68 -4.95 -5.05
C GLY A 57 -1.60 -5.00 -6.59
N LEU A 58 -0.84 -4.09 -7.22
CA LEU A 58 -0.61 -4.08 -8.66
C LEU A 58 0.13 -5.32 -9.15
N ILE A 59 1.17 -5.75 -8.44
CA ILE A 59 1.93 -6.97 -8.78
C ILE A 59 1.06 -8.22 -8.59
N ALA A 60 0.26 -8.27 -7.52
CA ALA A 60 -0.70 -9.35 -7.30
C ALA A 60 -1.77 -9.41 -8.41
N MET A 61 -2.24 -8.25 -8.87
CA MET A 61 -3.17 -8.14 -9.99
C MET A 61 -2.54 -8.63 -11.28
N ALA A 62 -1.32 -8.20 -11.62
CA ALA A 62 -0.59 -8.66 -12.80
C ALA A 62 -0.36 -10.17 -12.77
N GLY A 63 0.01 -10.73 -11.60
CA GLY A 63 0.13 -12.18 -11.40
C GLY A 63 -1.18 -12.94 -11.58
N GLY A 64 -2.27 -12.37 -11.08
CA GLY A 64 -3.62 -12.91 -11.26
C GLY A 64 -4.10 -12.88 -12.71
N ILE A 65 -3.91 -11.76 -13.42
CA ILE A 65 -4.23 -11.63 -14.85
C ILE A 65 -3.43 -12.64 -15.67
N TRP A 66 -2.13 -12.79 -15.38
CA TRP A 66 -1.29 -13.78 -16.04
C TRP A 66 -1.80 -15.20 -15.82
N GLN A 67 -2.19 -15.52 -14.58
CA GLN A 67 -2.74 -16.84 -14.25
C GLN A 67 -4.06 -17.11 -14.97
N ILE A 68 -4.94 -16.11 -15.10
CA ILE A 68 -6.20 -16.22 -15.85
C ILE A 68 -5.93 -16.42 -17.34
N LYS A 69 -5.01 -15.64 -17.94
CA LYS A 69 -4.76 -15.68 -19.39
C LYS A 69 -4.03 -16.94 -19.86
N TYR A 70 -3.04 -17.41 -19.10
CA TYR A 70 -2.18 -18.51 -19.52
C TYR A 70 -2.51 -19.85 -18.83
N GLY A 71 -3.45 -19.87 -17.87
CA GLY A 71 -3.80 -21.05 -17.08
C GLY A 71 -2.66 -21.63 -16.22
N LYS A 72 -1.48 -21.00 -16.24
CA LYS A 72 -0.27 -21.47 -15.58
C LYS A 72 0.18 -20.49 -14.51
N ARG A 73 0.56 -21.03 -13.34
CA ARG A 73 1.14 -20.23 -12.26
C ARG A 73 2.53 -19.73 -12.67
N ASN A 74 2.69 -18.41 -12.78
CA ASN A 74 4.00 -17.83 -13.00
C ASN A 74 4.80 -17.82 -11.68
N ARG A 75 5.70 -18.78 -11.52
CA ARG A 75 6.53 -18.94 -10.32
C ARG A 75 7.36 -17.68 -10.01
N LYS A 76 7.80 -16.94 -11.04
CA LYS A 76 8.59 -15.71 -10.86
C LYS A 76 7.78 -14.63 -10.14
N LEU A 77 6.54 -14.39 -10.56
CA LEU A 77 5.64 -13.42 -9.92
C LEU A 77 5.30 -13.82 -8.47
N ALA A 78 5.14 -15.11 -8.19
CA ALA A 78 4.94 -15.58 -6.82
C ALA A 78 6.15 -15.28 -5.92
N TYR A 79 7.37 -15.48 -6.41
CA TYR A 79 8.59 -15.13 -5.66
C TYR A 79 8.73 -13.62 -5.44
N ILE A 80 8.35 -12.80 -6.42
CA ILE A 80 8.36 -11.33 -6.27
C ILE A 80 7.40 -10.90 -5.16
N ILE A 81 6.16 -11.41 -5.16
CA ILE A 81 5.15 -11.09 -4.14
C ILE A 81 5.64 -11.53 -2.75
N LEU A 82 6.20 -12.74 -2.63
CA LEU A 82 6.78 -13.21 -1.38
C LEU A 82 7.96 -12.34 -0.93
N GLY A 83 8.85 -11.97 -1.85
CA GLY A 83 9.99 -11.09 -1.58
C GLY A 83 9.55 -9.71 -1.07
N LEU A 84 8.56 -9.09 -1.71
CA LEU A 84 7.95 -7.84 -1.22
C LEU A 84 7.34 -8.03 0.19
N GLY A 85 6.65 -9.13 0.45
CA GLY A 85 6.12 -9.43 1.79
C GLY A 85 7.21 -9.54 2.85
N VAL A 86 8.32 -10.22 2.55
CA VAL A 86 9.46 -10.33 3.46
C VAL A 86 10.12 -8.96 3.70
N ILE A 87 10.33 -8.17 2.66
CA ILE A 87 10.88 -6.80 2.79
C ILE A 87 9.99 -5.96 3.70
N PHE A 88 8.66 -6.03 3.53
CA PHE A 88 7.73 -5.29 4.36
C PHE A 88 7.81 -5.68 5.84
N LEU A 89 7.92 -6.99 6.12
CA LEU A 89 8.12 -7.49 7.49
C LEU A 89 9.44 -7.02 8.09
N LEU A 90 10.52 -7.05 7.32
CA LEU A 90 11.84 -6.60 7.77
C LEU A 90 11.83 -5.09 8.08
N ILE A 91 11.22 -4.27 7.24
CA ILE A 91 11.06 -2.83 7.49
C ILE A 91 10.24 -2.62 8.76
N GLY A 92 9.10 -3.30 8.91
CA GLY A 92 8.27 -3.19 10.10
C GLY A 92 8.99 -3.63 11.37
N TRP A 93 9.80 -4.67 11.30
CA TRP A 93 10.61 -5.15 12.41
C TRP A 93 11.72 -4.15 12.77
N LEU A 94 12.44 -3.64 11.78
CA LEU A 94 13.49 -2.63 11.97
C LEU A 94 12.94 -1.36 12.62
N VAL A 95 11.79 -0.88 12.16
CA VAL A 95 11.11 0.30 12.72
C VAL A 95 10.70 0.07 14.17
N ARG A 96 10.27 -1.14 14.53
CA ARG A 96 9.96 -1.49 15.94
C ARG A 96 11.21 -1.57 16.81
N LEU A 97 12.36 -1.92 16.25
CA LEU A 97 13.63 -2.00 16.98
C LEU A 97 14.23 -0.62 17.27
N LEU A 98 13.99 0.34 16.35
CA LEU A 98 14.51 1.71 16.44
C LEU A 98 13.61 2.66 17.25
N ARG A 99 12.43 2.20 17.69
CA ARG A 99 11.46 2.95 18.51
C ARG A 99 11.46 2.43 19.93
#